data_AF-A0A3S4HR00-F1
#
_entry.id   AF-A0A3S4HR00-F1
#
_cell.length_a   1.000
_cell.length_b   1.000
_cell.length_c   1.000
_cell.angle_alpha   90.00
_cell.angle_beta   90.00
_cell.angle_gamma   90.00
#
_symmetry.space_group_name_H-M   'P 1'
#
loop_
_entity.id
_entity.type
_entity.pdbx_description
1 polymer ?
#
loop_
_entity_poly.entity_id
_entity_poly.type
_entity_poly.pdbx_seq_one_letter_code
_entity_poly.pdbx_strand_id
1 'polypeptide(L)' 'MNRLGGRSNSGEGGEDPARYGTEKMSKIKQVASGRFGVTPHYLVNAEVLQIKVARAPSRARAASCPATRCPA' A
#
# COMPACT_ATOMS: atom_id res chain seq x y z
N MET A 1 14.36 0.12 -1.83
CA MET A 1 14.68 -0.08 -0.40
C MET A 1 15.24 -1.47 -0.11
N ASN A 2 14.69 -2.52 -0.72
CA ASN A 2 15.09 -3.91 -0.42
C ASN A 2 16.59 -4.20 -0.63
N ARG A 3 17.21 -3.68 -1.71
CA ARG A 3 18.66 -3.80 -1.93
C ARG A 3 19.53 -3.10 -0.89
N LEU A 4 18.99 -2.08 -0.21
CA LEU A 4 19.68 -1.30 0.81
C LEU A 4 19.37 -1.80 2.23
N GLY A 5 18.72 -2.97 2.37
CA GLY A 5 18.34 -3.57 3.65
C GLY A 5 17.14 -2.91 4.36
N GLY A 6 16.65 -1.76 3.90
CA GLY A 6 15.50 -1.12 4.53
C GLY A 6 14.13 -1.61 4.04
N ARG A 7 13.08 -0.89 4.45
CA ARG A 7 11.67 -1.22 4.16
C ARG A 7 10.96 -0.10 3.38
N SER A 8 10.21 -0.47 2.35
CA SER A 8 9.29 0.42 1.63
C SER A 8 7.83 0.11 1.97
N ASN A 9 6.95 1.11 1.82
CA ASN A 9 5.51 1.02 2.07
C ASN A 9 4.73 1.00 0.74
N SER A 10 3.70 0.15 0.65
CA SER A 10 2.82 0.02 -0.52
C SER A 10 1.89 1.22 -0.79
N GLY A 11 1.61 2.04 0.22
CA GLY A 11 0.55 3.04 0.20
C GLY A 11 -0.85 2.43 0.35
N GLU A 12 -1.88 3.25 0.13
CA GLU A 12 -3.31 2.90 0.34
C GLU A 12 -3.96 2.10 -0.78
N GLY A 13 -3.32 2.03 -1.96
CA GLY A 13 -3.91 1.46 -3.18
C GLY A 13 -3.67 -0.04 -3.39
N GLY A 14 -3.15 -0.73 -2.37
CA GLY A 14 -2.72 -2.13 -2.50
C GLY A 14 -1.39 -2.26 -3.24
N GLU A 15 -1.10 -3.46 -3.74
CA GLU A 15 0.12 -3.75 -4.50
C GLU A 15 -0.16 -4.77 -5.59
N ASP A 16 0.45 -4.57 -6.76
CA ASP A 16 0.36 -5.48 -7.90
C ASP A 16 0.91 -6.87 -7.53
N PRO A 17 0.14 -7.95 -7.74
CA PRO A 17 0.57 -9.31 -7.48
C PRO A 17 1.89 -9.72 -8.15
N ALA A 18 2.21 -9.17 -9.32
CA ALA A 18 3.45 -9.45 -10.03
C ALA A 18 4.70 -8.99 -9.25
N ARG A 19 4.55 -8.17 -8.21
CA ARG A 19 5.67 -7.73 -7.36
C ARG A 19 6.02 -8.74 -6.27
N TYR A 20 5.13 -9.65 -5.91
CA TYR A 20 5.39 -10.62 -4.85
C TYR A 20 6.55 -11.55 -5.23
N GLY A 21 7.39 -11.89 -4.24
CA GLY A 21 8.61 -12.67 -4.46
C GLY A 21 9.74 -11.94 -5.19
N THR A 22 9.57 -10.65 -5.53
CA THR A 22 10.60 -9.86 -6.23
C THR A 22 11.22 -8.80 -5.30
N GLU A 23 12.37 -8.25 -5.71
CA GLU A 23 13.00 -7.11 -5.04
C GLU A 23 12.15 -5.83 -5.04
N LYS A 24 11.07 -5.78 -5.84
CA LYS A 24 10.16 -4.63 -5.91
C LYS A 24 9.03 -4.71 -4.89
N MET A 25 8.89 -5.81 -4.16
CA MET A 25 7.86 -5.99 -3.15
C MET A 25 8.00 -4.96 -2.02
N SER A 26 6.92 -4.29 -1.63
CA SER A 26 6.94 -3.46 -0.42
C SER A 26 6.82 -4.33 0.82
N LYS A 27 7.77 -4.21 1.74
CA LYS A 27 7.77 -4.97 3.02
C LYS A 27 6.70 -4.48 4.00
N ILE A 28 6.37 -3.18 3.94
CA ILE A 28 5.29 -2.58 4.74
C ILE A 28 4.04 -2.50 3.86
N LYS A 29 2.96 -3.08 4.36
CA LYS A 29 1.64 -3.06 3.70
C LYS A 29 0.69 -2.19 4.52
N GLN A 30 0.06 -1.21 3.89
CA GLN A 30 -0.80 -0.26 4.57
C GLN A 30 -2.29 -0.62 4.42
N VAL A 31 -3.00 -0.62 5.53
CA VAL A 31 -4.46 -0.78 5.58
C VAL A 31 -5.07 0.54 6.04
N ALA A 32 -5.86 1.15 5.16
CA ALA A 32 -6.67 2.34 5.45
C ALA A 32 -8.17 1.98 5.38
N SER A 33 -9.03 2.93 5.76
CA SER A 33 -10.49 2.74 5.80
C SER A 33 -11.07 2.27 4.45
N GLY A 34 -10.56 2.78 3.33
CA GLY A 34 -11.00 2.40 1.99
C GLY A 34 -10.63 0.97 1.56
N ARG A 35 -9.66 0.35 2.23
CA ARG A 35 -9.21 -1.05 1.98
C ARG A 35 -8.93 -1.38 0.51
N PHE A 36 -8.55 -0.40 -0.29
CA PHE A 36 -8.28 -0.59 -1.72
C PHE A 36 -7.13 -1.59 -1.93
N GLY A 37 -7.38 -2.63 -2.72
CA GLY A 37 -6.38 -3.66 -3.01
C GLY A 37 -5.94 -4.50 -1.80
N VAL A 38 -6.67 -4.44 -0.67
CA VAL A 38 -6.40 -5.27 0.51
C VAL A 38 -7.04 -6.64 0.29
N THR A 39 -6.21 -7.62 -0.08
CA THR A 39 -6.61 -9.03 -0.26
C THR A 39 -5.88 -9.93 0.74
N PRO A 40 -6.34 -11.16 0.99
CA PRO A 40 -5.60 -12.11 1.81
C PRO A 40 -4.16 -12.33 1.31
N HIS A 41 -3.99 -12.41 -0.02
CA HIS A 41 -2.68 -12.55 -0.64
C HIS A 41 -1.79 -11.32 -0.43
N TYR A 42 -2.37 -10.12 -0.36
CA TYR A 42 -1.65 -8.90 -0.01
C TYR A 42 -1.17 -8.91 1.46
N LEU A 43 -2.02 -9.37 2.39
CA LEU A 43 -1.72 -9.39 3.82
C LEU A 43 -0.66 -10.42 4.20
N VAL A 44 -0.70 -11.62 3.62
CA VAL A 44 0.29 -12.68 3.89
C VAL A 44 1.70 -12.32 3.40
N ASN A 45 1.80 -11.45 2.38
CA ASN A 45 3.08 -10.97 1.85
C ASN A 45 3.62 -9.73 2.60
N ALA A 46 3.02 -9.35 3.73
CA ALA A 46 3.50 -8.24 4.56
C ALA A 46 4.53 -8.72 5.58
N GLU A 47 5.66 -8.00 5.69
CA GLU A 47 6.53 -8.13 6.86
C GLU A 47 5.99 -7.30 8.03
N VAL A 48 5.43 -6.14 7.71
CA VAL A 48 4.82 -5.21 8.67
C VAL A 48 3.50 -4.69 8.13
N LEU A 49 2.47 -4.71 8.95
CA LEU A 49 1.17 -4.11 8.65
C LEU A 49 1.06 -2.74 9.30
N GLN A 50 0.82 -1.70 8.48
CA GLN A 50 0.60 -0.34 8.95
C GLN A 50 -0.89 0.01 8.88
N ILE A 51 -1.51 0.22 10.04
CA ILE A 51 -2.89 0.71 10.11
C ILE A 51 -2.87 2.23 10.04
N LYS A 52 -3.51 2.78 9.01
CA LYS A 52 -3.64 4.22 8.84
C LYS A 52 -4.96 4.71 9.44
N VAL A 53 -4.86 5.24 10.65
CA VAL A 53 -6.00 5.84 11.37
C VAL A 53 -6.27 7.27 10.86
N ALA A 54 -5.22 8.05 10.62
CA ALA A 54 -5.33 9.42 10.13
C ALA A 54 -4.15 9.76 9.22
N ARG A 55 -4.37 10.70 8.30
CA ARG A 55 -3.30 11.39 7.55
C ARG A 55 -3.29 12.85 8.01
N ALA A 56 -2.12 13.44 8.19
CA ALA A 56 -2.03 14.89 8.28
C ALA A 56 -2.78 15.52 7.08
N PRO A 57 -3.58 16.58 7.29
CA PRO A 57 -4.31 17.22 6.21
C PRO A 57 -3.30 17.66 5.14
N SER A 58 -3.38 17.07 3.96
CA SER A 58 -2.63 17.58 2.83
C SER A 58 -3.26 18.92 2.43
N ARG A 59 -2.45 19.98 2.34
CA ARG A 59 -2.90 21.27 1.77
C ARG A 59 -3.48 21.11 0.35
N ALA A 60 -3.12 20.02 -0.33
CA ALA A 60 -3.84 19.51 -1.48
C ALA A 60 -4.99 18.61 -0.99
N ARG A 61 -6.23 19.02 -1.27
CA ARG A 61 -7.48 18.23 -1.26
C ARG A 61 -7.23 16.72 -1.18
N ALA A 62 -7.88 16.05 -0.22
CA ALA A 62 -7.80 14.61 0.05
C ALA A 62 -7.51 13.80 -1.22
N ALA A 63 -6.61 12.83 -1.13
CA ALA A 63 -6.32 11.88 -2.21
C ALA A 63 -7.55 11.03 -2.53
N SER A 64 -8.56 11.65 -3.13
CA SER A 64 -9.60 11.01 -3.90
C SER A 64 -8.84 10.33 -5.03
N CYS A 65 -8.84 9.01 -5.06
CA CYS A 65 -8.59 8.34 -6.32
C CYS A 65 -9.61 8.91 -7.31
N PRO A 66 -9.19 9.54 -8.42
CA PRO A 66 -10.13 9.83 -9.50
C PRO A 66 -10.70 8.49 -9.96
N ALA A 67 -12.00 8.43 -10.29
CA ALA A 67 -12.68 7.19 -10.65
C ALA A 67 -11.95 6.38 -11.75
N THR A 68 -11.21 7.08 -12.63
CA THR A 68 -10.37 6.49 -13.68
C THR A 68 -9.07 5.80 -13.20
N ARG A 69 -8.71 5.89 -11.91
CA ARG A 69 -7.48 5.30 -11.35
C ARG A 69 -7.74 4.35 -10.17
N CYS A 70 -8.99 4.03 -9.86
CA CYS A 70 -9.28 2.91 -8.96
C CYS A 70 -9.19 1.60 -9.76
N PRO A 71 -8.40 0.60 -9.34
CA PRO A 71 -8.63 -0.76 -9.79
C PRO A 71 -10.03 -1.18 -9.31
N ALA A 72 -10.80 -1.81 -10.21
CA ALA A 72 -12.11 -2.37 -9.90
C ALA A 72 -12.02 -3.47 -8.84
#